data_AF-A0A699TQI7-F1
#
_entry.id   AF-A0A699TQI7-F1
#
_cell.length_a   1.000
_cell.length_b   1.000
_cell.length_c   1.000
_cell.angle_alpha   90.00
_cell.angle_beta   90.00
_cell.angle_gamma   90.00
#
_symmetry.space_group_name_H-M   'P 1'
#
loop_
_entity.id
_entity.type
_entity.pdbx_description
1 polymer ?
#
loop_
_entity_poly.entity_id
_entity_poly.type
_entity_poly.pdbx_seq_one_letter_code
_entity_poly.pdbx_strand_id
1 'polypeptide(L)'
;MDWLSKLRAKIVCFEKIVQIPLPIGDILEVHGERPEGNLKQLKTMKVNKSKPEDIPVVREFPDVFPEDLSGLPPSREIEFRIDLIHGAMPVAKSPYRLASTEMQ
;
A
#
# COMPACT_ATOMS: atom_id res chain seq x y z
N MET A 1 1.74 -17.64 5.96
CA MET A 1 0.74 -17.97 4.91
C MET A 1 -0.25 -18.96 5.50
N ASP A 2 -0.76 -18.67 6.69
CA ASP A 2 -1.26 -19.75 7.57
C ASP A 2 -2.77 -19.94 7.42
N TRP A 3 -3.42 -19.00 6.73
CA TRP A 3 -4.85 -19.01 6.48
C TRP A 3 -5.28 -20.14 5.53
N LEU A 4 -4.47 -20.47 4.52
CA LEU A 4 -4.73 -21.59 3.61
C LEU A 4 -4.71 -22.93 4.33
N SER A 5 -3.74 -23.13 5.23
CA SER A 5 -3.65 -24.32 6.07
C SER A 5 -4.82 -24.41 7.06
N LYS A 6 -5.22 -23.29 7.67
CA LYS A 6 -6.39 -23.22 8.56
C LYS A 6 -7.69 -23.59 7.83
N LEU A 7 -7.84 -23.15 6.58
CA LEU A 7 -9.01 -23.45 5.75
C LEU A 7 -8.90 -24.78 4.98
N ARG A 8 -7.83 -25.56 5.18
CA ARG A 8 -7.55 -26.79 4.41
C ARG A 8 -7.64 -26.59 2.90
N ALA A 9 -7.23 -25.42 2.44
CA ALA A 9 -7.30 -25.04 1.04
C ALA A 9 -6.36 -25.92 0.18
N LYS A 10 -6.83 -26.33 -0.99
CA LYS A 10 -6.07 -27.09 -1.98
C LYS A 10 -5.78 -26.22 -3.20
N ILE A 11 -4.50 -26.12 -3.57
CA ILE A 11 -4.08 -25.34 -4.73
C ILE A 11 -3.94 -26.29 -5.93
N VAL A 12 -4.77 -26.10 -6.95
CA VAL A 12 -4.70 -26.80 -8.23
C VAL A 12 -3.90 -25.93 -9.19
N CYS A 13 -2.57 -26.07 -9.15
CA CYS A 13 -1.67 -25.18 -9.88
C CYS A 13 -1.85 -25.21 -11.40
N PHE A 14 -2.20 -26.36 -11.98
CA PHE A 14 -2.41 -26.51 -13.43
C PHE A 14 -3.59 -25.66 -13.93
N GLU A 15 -4.69 -25.69 -13.18
CA GLU A 15 -5.92 -24.95 -13.49
C GLU A 15 -5.89 -23.52 -12.91
N LYS A 16 -4.89 -23.21 -12.08
CA LYS A 16 -4.75 -21.95 -11.32
C LYS A 16 -5.94 -21.68 -10.40
N ILE A 17 -6.44 -22.72 -9.74
CA ILE A 17 -7.59 -22.62 -8.84
C ILE A 17 -7.15 -22.92 -7.40
N VAL A 18 -7.71 -22.18 -6.44
CA VAL A 18 -7.66 -22.50 -5.03
C VAL A 18 -9.03 -23.00 -4.60
N GLN A 19 -9.09 -24.27 -4.18
CA GLN A 19 -10.30 -24.93 -3.68
C GLN A 19 -10.34 -24.86 -2.16
N ILE A 20 -11.42 -24.33 -1.58
CA ILE A 20 -11.61 -24.21 -0.14
C ILE A 20 -12.87 -24.99 0.26
N PRO A 21 -12.76 -26.05 1.09
CA PRO A 21 -13.93 -26.78 1.56
C PRO A 21 -14.74 -25.95 2.56
N LEU A 22 -16.04 -25.77 2.29
CA LEU A 22 -16.99 -25.14 3.19
C LEU A 22 -17.56 -26.17 4.18
N PRO A 23 -18.01 -25.75 5.38
CA PRO A 23 -18.58 -26.66 6.38
C PRO A 23 -19.86 -27.37 5.92
N ILE A 24 -20.51 -26.85 4.87
CA ILE A 24 -21.75 -27.38 4.29
C ILE A 24 -21.51 -28.53 3.29
N GLY A 25 -20.24 -28.83 2.98
CA GLY A 25 -19.83 -29.88 2.04
C GLY A 25 -19.52 -29.38 0.63
N ASP A 26 -19.89 -28.14 0.32
CA ASP A 26 -19.56 -27.50 -0.94
C ASP A 26 -18.09 -27.03 -0.98
N ILE A 27 -17.55 -26.85 -2.18
CA ILE A 27 -16.18 -26.34 -2.39
C ILE A 27 -16.27 -24.96 -3.04
N LEU A 28 -15.64 -23.97 -2.41
CA LEU A 28 -15.44 -22.65 -3.01
C LEU A 28 -14.21 -22.69 -3.91
N GLU A 29 -14.39 -22.35 -5.20
CA GLU A 29 -13.30 -22.31 -6.18
C GLU A 29 -12.90 -20.87 -6.53
N VAL A 30 -11.68 -20.49 -6.16
CA VAL A 30 -11.12 -19.17 -6.44
C VAL A 30 -10.13 -19.28 -7.59
N HIS A 31 -10.43 -18.62 -8.71
CA HIS A 31 -9.58 -18.62 -9.90
C HIS A 31 -8.51 -17.53 -9.79
N GLY A 32 -7.25 -17.91 -9.97
CA GLY A 32 -6.15 -16.96 -10.06
C GLY A 32 -6.15 -16.27 -11.42
N GLU A 33 -6.27 -14.94 -11.44
CA GLU A 33 -6.07 -14.16 -12.66
C GLU A 33 -4.64 -14.35 -13.17
N ARG A 34 -4.49 -14.92 -14.36
CA ARG A 34 -3.23 -14.84 -15.10
C ARG A 34 -3.33 -13.65 -16.07
N PRO A 35 -2.41 -12.68 -16.06
CA PRO A 35 -2.20 -11.86 -17.23
C PRO A 35 -1.62 -12.79 -18.30
N GLU A 36 -2.45 -13.26 -19.22
CA GLU A 36 -1.99 -14.07 -20.34
C GLU A 36 -1.01 -13.24 -21.17
N GLY A 37 0.15 -13.84 -21.45
CA GLY A 37 1.31 -13.15 -21.97
C GLY A 37 1.00 -12.32 -23.21
N ASN A 38 1.13 -11.01 -23.05
CA ASN A 38 2.03 -10.13 -23.80
C ASN A 38 2.24 -8.90 -22.90
N LEU A 39 3.48 -8.46 -22.71
CA LEU A 39 3.83 -7.18 -22.06
C LEU A 39 3.43 -5.97 -22.95
N LYS A 40 2.24 -6.04 -23.55
CA LYS A 40 1.59 -5.00 -24.36
C LYS A 40 0.14 -4.82 -23.96
N GLN A 41 -0.13 -4.92 -22.67
CA GLN A 41 -1.14 -4.07 -22.06
C GLN A 41 -0.76 -4.00 -20.59
N LEU A 42 0.04 -2.99 -20.25
CA LEU A 42 -0.34 -2.21 -19.09
C LEU A 42 -1.78 -1.75 -19.41
N LYS A 43 -2.78 -2.59 -19.16
CA LYS A 43 -4.00 -2.08 -18.58
C LYS A 43 -3.48 -1.52 -17.27
N THR A 44 -3.07 -0.25 -17.31
CA THR A 44 -3.74 0.73 -16.49
C THR A 44 -5.15 0.19 -16.38
N MET A 45 -5.46 -0.46 -15.26
CA MET A 45 -6.71 -0.13 -14.63
C MET A 45 -6.69 1.38 -14.74
N LYS A 46 -7.45 1.91 -15.70
CA LYS A 46 -8.19 3.11 -15.42
C LYS A 46 -9.02 2.68 -14.21
N VAL A 47 -8.37 2.66 -13.03
CA VAL A 47 -8.84 3.44 -11.91
C VAL A 47 -9.18 4.73 -12.62
N ASN A 48 -10.46 4.82 -13.02
CA ASN A 48 -11.11 6.10 -13.17
C ASN A 48 -10.53 6.85 -11.99
N LYS A 49 -9.77 7.93 -12.24
CA LYS A 49 -9.23 8.77 -11.18
C LYS A 49 -10.46 9.33 -10.47
N SER A 50 -11.08 8.48 -9.66
CA SER A 50 -12.13 8.78 -8.73
C SER A 50 -11.42 9.75 -7.84
N LYS A 51 -11.97 10.96 -7.82
CA LYS A 51 -11.36 11.99 -7.02
C LYS A 51 -11.32 11.46 -5.58
N PRO A 52 -10.34 11.84 -4.75
CA PRO A 52 -10.32 11.37 -3.38
C PRO A 52 -11.66 11.61 -2.67
N GLU A 53 -12.42 12.64 -3.07
CA GLU A 53 -13.80 12.90 -2.68
C GLU A 53 -14.83 11.79 -3.01
N ASP A 54 -14.54 10.81 -3.87
CA ASP A 54 -15.44 9.68 -4.17
C ASP A 54 -15.29 8.54 -3.15
N ILE A 55 -14.26 8.58 -2.31
CA ILE A 55 -14.01 7.59 -1.26
C ILE A 55 -14.87 7.96 -0.05
N PRO A 56 -15.80 7.09 0.42
CA PRO A 56 -16.72 7.40 1.52
C PRO A 56 -16.01 7.92 2.77
N VAL A 57 -14.88 7.32 3.14
CA VAL A 57 -14.08 7.72 4.31
C VAL A 57 -13.47 9.12 4.13
N VAL A 58 -13.04 9.51 2.93
CA VAL A 58 -12.47 10.84 2.70
C VAL A 58 -13.54 11.93 2.79
N ARG A 59 -14.75 11.63 2.30
CA ARG A 59 -15.92 12.54 2.41
C ARG A 59 -16.33 12.81 3.84
N GLU A 60 -16.15 11.83 4.73
CA GLU A 60 -16.49 11.96 6.16
C GLU A 60 -15.49 12.84 6.91
N PHE A 61 -14.27 13.01 6.39
CA PHE A 61 -13.17 13.75 7.05
C PHE A 61 -12.45 14.72 6.08
N PRO A 62 -13.13 15.75 5.54
CA PRO A 62 -12.55 16.69 4.58
C PRO A 62 -11.42 17.55 5.17
N ASP A 63 -11.41 17.73 6.49
CA ASP A 63 -10.41 18.45 7.27
C ASP A 63 -9.11 17.65 7.47
N VAL A 64 -9.19 16.31 7.44
CA VAL A 64 -8.03 15.41 7.59
C VAL A 64 -7.30 15.22 6.26
N PHE A 65 -8.02 15.35 5.14
CA PHE A 65 -7.49 15.16 3.78
C PHE A 65 -7.63 16.43 2.93
N PRO A 66 -7.04 17.57 3.32
CA PRO A 66 -7.07 18.77 2.49
C PRO A 66 -6.23 18.58 1.22
N GLU A 67 -6.61 19.27 0.15
CA GLU A 67 -5.91 19.22 -1.13
C GLU A 67 -4.47 19.74 -1.02
N ASP A 68 -4.25 20.73 -0.15
CA ASP A 68 -2.94 21.30 0.18
C ASP A 68 -2.71 21.27 1.70
N LEU A 69 -1.46 20.99 2.12
CA LEU A 69 -1.08 21.01 3.53
C LEU A 69 -0.93 22.46 4.02
N SER A 70 -1.79 22.88 4.95
CA SER A 70 -1.88 24.28 5.41
C SER A 70 -0.78 24.71 6.40
N GLY A 71 0.14 23.82 6.78
CA GLY A 71 1.23 24.17 7.69
C GLY A 71 1.82 23.00 8.47
N LEU A 72 2.67 23.32 9.44
CA LEU A 72 3.19 22.34 10.39
C LEU A 72 2.07 21.84 11.30
N PRO A 73 2.11 20.56 11.71
CA PRO A 73 1.16 20.06 12.68
C PRO A 73 1.25 20.87 13.98
N PRO A 74 0.14 21.02 14.72
CA PRO A 74 0.17 21.67 16.03
C PRO A 74 1.17 20.98 16.97
N SER A 75 1.74 21.75 17.89
CA SER A 75 2.66 21.23 18.90
C SER A 75 1.98 20.10 19.67
N ARG A 76 2.55 18.90 19.61
CA ARG A 76 2.07 17.76 20.39
C ARG A 76 2.71 17.82 21.78
N GLU A 77 1.97 17.47 22.82
CA GLU A 77 2.51 17.35 24.20
C GLU A 77 3.51 16.19 24.34
N ILE A 78 3.53 15.28 23.36
CA ILE A 78 4.41 14.11 23.34
C ILE A 78 5.70 14.46 22.60
N GLU A 79 6.82 14.36 23.31
CA GLU A 79 8.16 14.47 22.73
C GLU A 79 8.52 13.16 22.01
N PHE A 80 8.86 13.25 20.72
CA PHE A 80 9.41 12.11 19.97
C PHE A 80 10.90 11.97 20.27
N ARG A 81 11.32 10.79 20.75
CA ARG A 81 12.72 10.46 21.01
C ARG A 81 13.26 9.55 19.91
N ILE A 82 14.49 9.83 19.46
CA ILE A 82 15.21 8.97 18.52
C ILE A 82 16.23 8.20 19.35
N ASP A 83 15.91 6.95 19.67
CA ASP A 83 16.83 6.07 20.38
C ASP A 83 17.88 5.54 19.41
N LEU A 84 19.14 5.78 19.74
CA LEU A 84 20.27 5.24 18.99
C LEU A 84 20.67 3.88 19.55
N ILE A 85 21.00 2.95 18.66
CA ILE A 85 21.69 1.73 19.09
C ILE A 85 23.04 2.10 19.71
N HIS A 86 23.46 1.36 20.74
CA HIS A 86 24.76 1.60 21.38
C HIS A 86 25.89 1.54 20.34
N GLY A 87 26.72 2.59 20.33
CA GLY A 87 27.84 2.73 19.39
C GLY A 87 27.49 3.38 18.04
N ALA A 88 26.25 3.79 17.81
CA ALA A 88 25.92 4.59 16.63
C ALA A 88 26.63 5.95 16.67
N MET A 89 27.28 6.32 15.57
CA MET A 89 27.90 7.62 15.40
C MET A 89 27.06 8.50 14.45
N PRO A 90 27.02 9.83 14.66
CA PRO A 90 26.38 10.75 13.73
C PRO A 90 26.98 10.63 12.33
N VAL A 91 26.13 10.64 11.31
CA VAL A 91 26.56 10.60 9.91
C VAL A 91 26.65 12.02 9.37
N ALA A 92 27.84 12.43 8.93
CA ALA A 92 28.05 13.66 8.19
C ALA A 92 28.24 13.34 6.69
N LYS A 93 27.47 14.04 5.83
CA LYS A 93 27.60 13.97 4.37
C LYS A 93 27.64 15.39 3.81
N SER A 94 28.43 15.61 2.75
CA SER A 94 28.40 16.88 2.03
C SER A 94 27.04 17.04 1.33
N PRO A 95 26.45 18.26 1.29
CA PRO A 95 25.26 18.52 0.48
C PRO A 95 25.49 18.17 -0.99
N TYR A 96 24.44 17.73 -1.67
CA TYR A 96 24.49 17.56 -3.12
C TYR A 96 24.59 18.92 -3.83
N ARG A 97 25.16 18.93 -5.04
CA ARG A 97 25.16 20.13 -5.88
C ARG A 97 23.75 20.34 -6.44
N LEU A 98 23.14 21.46 -6.07
CA LEU A 98 21.86 21.92 -6.64
C LEU A 98 22.14 22.87 -7.82
N ALA A 99 21.21 22.94 -8.76
CA ALA A 99 21.28 23.94 -9.82
C ALA A 99 20.98 25.34 -9.26
N SER A 100 21.47 26.40 -9.91
CA SER A 100 21.25 27.78 -9.44
C SER A 100 19.75 28.13 -9.29
N THR A 101 18.89 27.56 -10.13
CA THR A 101 17.43 27.76 -10.08
C THR A 101 16.77 27.21 -8.81
N GLU A 102 17.34 26.18 -8.18
CA GLU A 102 16.81 25.59 -6.94
C GLU A 102 17.26 26.35 -5.69
N MET A 103 18.28 27.19 -5.83
CA MET A 103 18.88 27.99 -4.76
C MET A 103 18.34 29.43 -4.70
N GLN A 104 17.46 29.80 -5.64
CA GLN A 104 16.95 31.16 -5.84
C GLN A 104 15.57 31.32 -5.20
#